data_AF-B7FIV4-F1
#
_entry.id   AF-B7FIV4-F1
#
_cell.length_a   1.000
_cell.length_b   1.000
_cell.length_c   1.000
_cell.angle_alpha   90.00
_cell.angle_beta   90.00
_cell.angle_gamma   90.00
#
_symmetry.space_group_name_H-M   'P 1'
#
loop_
_entity.id
_entity.type
_entity.pdbx_description
1 polymer ?
#
loop_
_entity_poly.entity_id
_entity_poly.type
_entity_poly.pdbx_seq_one_letter_code
_entity_poly.pdbx_strand_id
1 'polypeptide(L)'
;MRYTIWYLMDEIWEKAVETALEGEKDHVSARTLTLDGAVKCVQGRLPPPSLLERFQNLQHLSIANVGVSSLEQFPRLRSLQKLNLSDNRIAGGLEYLVEAGLESLRDLDLSNNRIQNFEDLAPLAQVKLVSLVSV
;
A
#
# COMPACT_ATOMS: atom_id res chain seq x y z
N MET A 1 9.59 9.66 26.12
CA MET A 1 10.27 8.54 25.44
C MET A 1 9.38 7.86 24.39
N ARG A 2 8.60 8.60 23.57
CA ARG A 2 7.77 8.01 22.49
C ARG A 2 8.34 8.24 21.09
N TYR A 3 9.39 9.04 20.94
CA TYR A 3 9.89 9.48 19.63
C TYR A 3 10.78 8.45 18.93
N THR A 4 11.55 7.64 19.65
CA THR A 4 12.55 6.72 19.06
C THR A 4 11.95 5.56 18.26
N ILE A 5 10.71 5.15 18.53
CA ILE A 5 10.09 3.98 17.88
C ILE A 5 9.56 4.33 16.47
N TRP A 6 9.16 5.58 16.23
CA TRP A 6 8.63 6.02 14.93
C TRP A 6 9.76 6.16 13.90
N TYR A 7 10.87 6.81 14.27
CA TYR A 7 12.05 6.93 13.40
C TYR A 7 12.59 5.57 12.93
N LEU A 8 12.58 4.57 13.81
CA LEU A 8 13.07 3.24 13.47
C LEU A 8 12.19 2.53 12.44
N MET A 9 10.88 2.75 12.46
CA MET A 9 9.97 2.13 11.48
C MET A 9 10.13 2.74 10.09
N ASP A 10 10.36 4.05 10.03
CA ASP A 10 10.58 4.78 8.78
C ASP A 10 11.89 4.31 8.11
N GLU A 11 12.96 4.13 8.90
CA GLU A 11 14.24 3.57 8.40
C GLU A 11 14.09 2.15 7.84
N ILE A 12 13.25 1.31 8.45
CA ILE A 12 13.01 -0.06 7.96
C ILE A 12 12.31 -0.02 6.60
N TRP A 13 11.34 0.87 6.42
CA TRP A 13 10.66 1.05 5.15
C TRP A 13 11.57 1.64 4.07
N GLU A 14 12.40 2.61 4.41
CA GLU A 14 13.41 3.15 3.48
C GLU A 14 14.35 2.06 2.99
N LYS A 15 14.88 1.24 3.92
CA LYS A 15 15.75 0.13 3.57
C LYS A 15 15.05 -0.94 2.72
N ALA A 16 13.78 -1.23 3.01
CA ALA A 16 12.97 -2.16 2.21
C ALA A 16 12.82 -1.64 0.77
N VAL A 17 12.55 -0.35 0.59
CA VAL A 17 12.49 0.31 -0.72
C VAL A 17 13.83 0.25 -1.45
N GLU A 18 14.93 0.58 -0.78
CA GLU A 18 16.28 0.51 -1.39
C GLU A 18 16.62 -0.92 -1.85
N THR A 19 16.24 -1.92 -1.06
CA THR A 19 16.45 -3.33 -1.39
C THR A 19 15.57 -3.75 -2.56
N ALA A 20 14.30 -3.33 -2.59
CA ALA A 20 13.36 -3.64 -3.66
C ALA A 20 13.74 -3.02 -5.01
N LEU A 21 14.47 -1.90 -4.99
CA LEU A 21 14.98 -1.24 -6.19
C LEU A 21 16.39 -1.72 -6.59
N GLU A 22 16.95 -2.75 -5.94
CA GLU A 22 18.31 -3.24 -6.19
C GLU A 22 19.38 -2.14 -6.13
N GLY A 23 19.16 -1.09 -5.33
CA GLY A 23 20.04 0.08 -5.26
C GLY A 23 19.86 1.12 -6.38
N GLU A 24 18.85 0.97 -7.25
CA GLU A 24 18.48 1.99 -8.22
C GLU A 24 17.92 3.23 -7.51
N LYS A 25 18.64 4.34 -7.67
CA LYS A 25 18.34 5.61 -6.99
C LYS A 25 17.32 6.47 -7.75
N ASP A 26 16.97 6.07 -8.97
CA ASP A 26 16.01 6.81 -9.77
C ASP A 26 14.58 6.36 -9.47
N HIS A 27 14.03 6.94 -8.39
CA HIS A 27 12.65 6.70 -7.97
C HIS A 27 11.62 7.21 -8.98
N VAL A 28 12.01 8.11 -9.90
CA VAL A 28 11.09 8.71 -10.86
C VAL A 28 10.83 7.77 -12.03
N SER A 29 11.81 6.96 -12.44
CA SER A 29 11.63 5.99 -13.53
C SER A 29 11.00 4.67 -13.07
N ALA A 30 11.05 4.37 -11.77
CA ALA A 30 10.48 3.15 -11.20
C ALA A 30 8.96 3.05 -11.44
N ARG A 31 8.55 1.98 -12.13
CA ARG A 31 7.13 1.67 -12.42
C ARG A 31 6.55 0.59 -11.52
N THR A 32 7.40 -0.22 -10.91
CA THR A 32 7.01 -1.35 -10.07
C THR A 32 7.76 -1.26 -8.75
N LEU A 33 7.05 -1.46 -7.64
CA LEU A 33 7.62 -1.52 -6.31
C LEU A 33 6.98 -2.69 -5.56
N THR A 34 7.79 -3.67 -5.15
CA THR A 34 7.35 -4.85 -4.41
C THR A 34 7.99 -4.83 -3.03
N LEU A 35 7.18 -4.70 -1.99
CA LEU A 35 7.59 -4.66 -0.58
C LEU A 35 7.10 -5.89 0.20
N ASP A 36 6.77 -6.96 -0.52
CA ASP A 36 6.12 -8.14 0.04
C ASP A 36 7.00 -8.81 1.09
N GLY A 37 6.46 -8.98 2.30
CA GLY A 37 7.17 -9.57 3.43
C GLY A 37 8.43 -8.81 3.89
N ALA A 38 8.75 -7.66 3.28
CA ALA A 38 9.98 -6.91 3.54
C ALA A 38 9.98 -6.28 4.95
N VAL A 39 8.81 -5.93 5.45
CA VAL A 39 8.61 -5.32 6.77
C VAL A 39 7.49 -6.05 7.50
N LYS A 40 7.68 -6.36 8.78
CA LYS A 40 6.59 -6.87 9.63
C LYS A 40 6.01 -5.71 10.44
N CYS A 41 4.85 -5.21 10.00
CA CYS A 41 4.12 -4.13 10.66
C CYS A 41 3.50 -4.60 11.96
N VAL A 42 4.22 -4.44 13.07
CA VAL A 42 3.69 -4.77 14.41
C VAL A 42 2.48 -3.90 14.76
N GLN A 43 2.45 -2.65 14.28
CA GLN A 43 1.36 -1.70 14.50
C GLN A 43 0.33 -1.68 13.34
N GLY A 44 0.53 -2.49 12.29
CA GLY A 44 -0.39 -2.59 11.16
C GLY A 44 -0.53 -1.33 10.30
N ARG A 45 0.46 -0.42 10.33
CA ARG A 45 0.48 0.80 9.51
C ARG A 45 1.24 0.60 8.19
N LEU A 46 0.85 1.36 7.19
CA LEU A 46 1.55 1.48 5.91
C LEU A 46 2.90 2.21 6.05
N PRO A 47 3.77 2.15 5.03
CA PRO A 47 4.93 3.03 4.94
C PRO A 47 4.51 4.51 5.02
N PRO A 48 5.41 5.40 5.49
CA PRO A 48 5.15 6.83 5.47
C PRO A 48 4.69 7.29 4.09
N PRO A 49 3.63 8.11 3.99
CA PRO A 49 3.11 8.53 2.68
C PRO A 49 4.18 9.24 1.85
N SER A 50 5.00 10.06 2.51
CA SER A 50 6.14 10.78 1.92
C SER A 50 7.17 9.87 1.25
N LEU A 51 7.30 8.61 1.70
CA LEU A 51 8.20 7.64 1.09
C LEU A 51 7.65 7.15 -0.25
N LEU A 52 6.35 6.84 -0.31
CA LEU A 52 5.71 6.32 -1.51
C LEU A 52 5.40 7.42 -2.54
N GLU A 53 5.16 8.65 -2.11
CA GLU A 53 4.92 9.81 -2.99
C GLU A 53 6.14 10.18 -3.87
N ARG A 54 7.33 9.67 -3.56
CA ARG A 54 8.54 9.80 -4.40
C ARG A 54 8.38 9.10 -5.75
N PHE A 55 7.51 8.10 -5.85
CA PHE A 55 7.32 7.27 -7.04
C PHE A 55 6.17 7.79 -7.92
N GLN A 56 6.37 8.95 -8.54
CA GLN A 56 5.32 9.64 -9.31
C GLN A 56 4.81 8.84 -10.54
N ASN A 57 5.66 7.97 -11.09
CA ASN A 57 5.32 7.12 -12.24
C ASN A 57 5.02 5.67 -11.85
N LEU A 58 4.82 5.39 -10.55
CA LEU A 58 4.52 4.04 -10.09
C LEU A 58 3.21 3.54 -10.68
N GLN A 59 3.27 2.40 -11.35
CA GLN A 59 2.11 1.73 -11.95
C GLN A 59 1.71 0.52 -11.14
N HIS A 60 2.66 -0.21 -10.56
CA HIS A 60 2.41 -1.42 -9.77
C HIS A 60 3.02 -1.28 -8.37
N LEU A 61 2.19 -1.48 -7.35
CA LEU A 61 2.62 -1.49 -5.95
C LEU A 61 2.13 -2.79 -5.30
N SER A 62 3.05 -3.51 -4.67
CA SER A 62 2.73 -4.68 -3.86
C SER A 62 3.25 -4.48 -2.45
N ILE A 63 2.35 -4.60 -1.46
CA ILE A 63 2.66 -4.53 -0.03
C ILE A 63 1.96 -5.73 0.64
N ALA A 64 2.28 -6.94 0.18
CA ALA A 64 1.66 -8.18 0.66
C ALA A 64 2.40 -8.78 1.86
N ASN A 65 1.69 -9.53 2.71
CA ASN A 65 2.29 -10.28 3.83
C ASN A 65 3.16 -9.45 4.79
N VAL A 66 2.82 -8.18 5.00
CA VAL A 66 3.51 -7.29 5.95
C VAL A 66 2.71 -7.10 7.24
N GLY A 67 1.45 -7.50 7.28
CA GLY A 67 0.58 -7.40 8.46
C GLY A 67 -0.10 -6.04 8.61
N VAL A 68 -0.28 -5.30 7.52
CA VAL A 68 -1.04 -4.05 7.49
C VAL A 68 -2.48 -4.31 7.92
N SER A 69 -3.03 -3.45 8.77
CA SER A 69 -4.43 -3.52 9.23
C SER A 69 -5.17 -2.20 9.06
N SER A 70 -4.46 -1.10 8.79
CA SER A 70 -5.04 0.21 8.52
C SER A 70 -4.47 0.80 7.24
N LEU A 71 -5.35 1.35 6.41
CA LEU A 71 -5.00 2.08 5.18
C LEU A 71 -4.98 3.60 5.39
N GLU A 72 -5.08 4.06 6.64
CA GLU A 72 -5.02 5.47 7.01
C GLU A 72 -3.77 6.13 6.40
N GLN A 73 -3.96 7.32 5.82
CA GLN A 73 -2.91 8.08 5.11
C GLN A 73 -2.35 7.37 3.87
N PHE A 74 -3.14 6.56 3.14
CA PHE A 74 -2.69 6.02 1.87
C PHE A 74 -2.21 7.14 0.91
N PRO A 75 -1.00 7.04 0.32
CA PRO A 75 -0.40 8.11 -0.48
C PRO A 75 -1.15 8.36 -1.79
N ARG A 76 -1.00 9.58 -2.33
CA ARG A 76 -1.57 9.92 -3.64
C ARG A 76 -0.70 9.40 -4.77
N LEU A 77 -1.05 8.25 -5.33
CA LEU A 77 -0.32 7.60 -6.43
C LEU A 77 -1.16 7.62 -7.72
N ARG A 78 -1.19 8.76 -8.41
CA ARG A 78 -2.09 8.99 -9.58
C ARG A 78 -1.84 8.05 -10.75
N SER A 79 -0.60 7.58 -10.90
CA SER A 79 -0.19 6.66 -11.98
C SER A 79 -0.45 5.19 -11.66
N LEU A 80 -0.87 4.88 -10.42
CA LEU A 80 -1.00 3.51 -9.95
C LEU A 80 -2.14 2.79 -10.65
N GLN A 81 -1.84 1.65 -11.26
CA GLN A 81 -2.77 0.82 -12.03
C GLN A 81 -3.09 -0.48 -11.30
N LYS A 82 -2.10 -1.04 -10.59
CA LYS A 82 -2.23 -2.29 -9.84
C LYS A 82 -1.77 -2.12 -8.41
N LEU A 83 -2.62 -2.51 -7.47
CA LEU A 83 -2.34 -2.50 -6.04
C LEU A 83 -2.58 -3.89 -5.47
N ASN A 84 -1.54 -4.50 -4.94
CA ASN A 84 -1.63 -5.76 -4.21
C ASN A 84 -1.44 -5.52 -2.70
N LEU A 85 -2.48 -5.84 -1.93
CA LEU A 85 -2.53 -5.77 -0.48
C LEU A 85 -2.89 -7.14 0.13
N SER A 86 -2.64 -8.23 -0.59
CA SER A 86 -2.95 -9.58 -0.13
C SER A 86 -2.17 -10.00 1.13
N ASP A 87 -2.66 -11.03 1.81
CA ASP A 87 -2.02 -11.62 2.99
C ASP A 87 -1.78 -10.60 4.13
N ASN A 88 -2.69 -9.64 4.28
CA ASN A 88 -2.64 -8.64 5.34
C ASN A 88 -3.77 -8.87 6.37
N ARG A 89 -4.03 -7.87 7.21
CA ARG A 89 -5.01 -7.92 8.30
C ARG A 89 -6.06 -6.82 8.15
N ILE A 90 -6.29 -6.34 6.93
CA ILE A 90 -7.23 -5.26 6.62
C ILE A 90 -8.64 -5.80 6.85
N ALA A 91 -9.43 -5.11 7.66
CA ALA A 91 -10.81 -5.48 7.94
C ALA A 91 -11.83 -4.44 7.42
N GLY A 92 -11.36 -3.30 6.90
CA GLY A 92 -12.16 -2.17 6.46
C GLY A 92 -11.27 -0.96 6.18
N GLY A 93 -11.83 0.26 6.19
CA GLY A 93 -11.06 1.49 5.95
C GLY A 93 -10.71 1.70 4.48
N LEU A 94 -11.49 1.14 3.56
CA LEU A 94 -11.23 1.24 2.11
C LEU A 94 -11.54 2.64 1.56
N GLU A 95 -12.25 3.48 2.32
CA GLU A 95 -12.44 4.90 2.04
C GLU A 95 -11.11 5.65 1.90
N TYR A 96 -10.05 5.24 2.61
CA TYR A 96 -8.74 5.86 2.46
C TYR A 96 -8.13 5.66 1.07
N LEU A 97 -8.46 4.56 0.37
CA LEU A 97 -8.04 4.36 -1.03
C LEU A 97 -8.80 5.29 -1.98
N VAL A 98 -10.06 5.60 -1.66
CA VAL A 98 -10.88 6.56 -2.43
C VAL A 98 -10.35 7.98 -2.21
N GLU A 99 -10.12 8.37 -0.96
CA GLU A 99 -9.59 9.68 -0.57
C GLU A 99 -8.18 9.95 -1.12
N ALA A 100 -7.38 8.90 -1.29
CA ALA A 100 -6.06 8.98 -1.93
C ALA A 100 -6.12 9.36 -3.43
N GLY A 101 -7.29 9.32 -4.06
CA GLY A 101 -7.46 9.77 -5.44
C GLY A 101 -6.67 8.92 -6.45
N LEU A 102 -6.78 7.59 -6.35
CA LEU A 102 -6.09 6.63 -7.22
C LEU A 102 -6.79 6.52 -8.60
N GLU A 103 -6.76 7.60 -9.39
CA GLU A 103 -7.51 7.77 -10.65
C GLU A 103 -7.22 6.66 -11.70
N SER A 104 -5.99 6.16 -11.74
CA SER A 104 -5.55 5.15 -12.70
C SER A 104 -5.74 3.71 -12.23
N LEU A 105 -6.22 3.48 -11.00
CA LEU A 105 -6.29 2.13 -10.44
C LEU A 105 -7.29 1.28 -11.20
N ARG A 106 -6.89 0.07 -11.58
CA ARG A 106 -7.70 -0.90 -12.34
C ARG A 106 -7.73 -2.26 -11.66
N ASP A 107 -6.61 -2.70 -11.09
CA ASP A 107 -6.51 -4.00 -10.44
C ASP A 107 -6.22 -3.82 -8.95
N LEU A 108 -7.09 -4.39 -8.11
CA LEU A 108 -6.92 -4.40 -6.65
C LEU A 108 -7.02 -5.83 -6.14
N ASP A 109 -5.99 -6.26 -5.41
CA ASP A 109 -5.96 -7.54 -4.70
C ASP A 109 -6.01 -7.31 -3.18
N LEU A 110 -7.07 -7.80 -2.56
CA LEU A 110 -7.35 -7.80 -1.14
C LEU A 110 -7.52 -9.23 -0.59
N SER A 111 -7.11 -10.26 -1.34
CA SER A 111 -7.21 -11.66 -0.90
C SER A 111 -6.48 -11.93 0.42
N ASN A 112 -6.96 -12.90 1.20
CA ASN A 112 -6.35 -13.30 2.47
C ASN A 112 -6.24 -12.13 3.47
N ASN A 113 -7.27 -11.28 3.50
CA ASN A 113 -7.43 -10.23 4.51
C ASN A 113 -8.50 -10.61 5.54
N ARG A 114 -9.02 -9.64 6.30
CA ARG A 114 -10.04 -9.82 7.34
C ARG A 114 -11.35 -9.10 6.99
N ILE A 115 -11.58 -8.85 5.70
CA ILE A 115 -12.82 -8.26 5.21
C ILE A 115 -13.91 -9.33 5.30
N GLN A 116 -14.90 -9.11 6.16
CA GLN A 116 -15.93 -10.12 6.45
C GLN A 116 -17.28 -9.72 5.87
N ASN A 117 -17.57 -8.42 5.79
CA ASN A 117 -18.87 -7.93 5.36
C ASN A 117 -18.77 -7.29 3.98
N PHE A 118 -19.82 -7.44 3.18
CA PHE A 118 -19.94 -6.75 1.91
C PHE A 118 -19.92 -5.22 2.07
N GLU A 119 -20.43 -4.71 3.19
CA GLU A 119 -20.42 -3.28 3.52
C GLU A 119 -19.01 -2.70 3.62
N ASP A 120 -18.02 -3.49 4.05
CA ASP A 120 -16.62 -3.06 4.14
C ASP A 120 -16.02 -2.78 2.75
N LEU A 121 -16.60 -3.36 1.68
CA LEU A 121 -16.22 -3.14 0.28
C LEU A 121 -16.96 -1.94 -0.36
N ALA A 122 -18.01 -1.42 0.27
CA ALA A 122 -18.84 -0.37 -0.29
C ALA A 122 -18.07 0.88 -0.76
N PRO A 123 -17.00 1.35 -0.07
CA PRO A 123 -16.22 2.49 -0.56
C PRO A 123 -15.62 2.28 -1.95
N LEU A 124 -15.25 1.03 -2.31
CA LEU A 124 -14.63 0.71 -3.59
C LEU A 124 -15.56 0.91 -4.79
N ALA A 125 -16.88 1.00 -4.58
CA ALA A 125 -17.84 1.30 -5.65
C ALA A 125 -17.58 2.66 -6.33
N GLN A 126 -16.85 3.56 -5.67
CA GLN A 126 -16.44 4.86 -6.23
C GLN A 126 -15.20 4.76 -7.13
N VAL A 127 -14.49 3.62 -7.10
CA VAL A 127 -13.28 3.38 -7.87
C VAL A 127 -13.62 2.56 -9.12
N LYS A 128 -13.09 2.94 -10.27
CA LYS A 128 -13.33 2.26 -11.56
C LYS A 128 -12.41 1.05 -11.73
N LEU A 129 -12.55 0.07 -10.85
CA LEU A 129 -11.79 -1.18 -10.92
C LEU A 129 -12.27 -2.04 -12.10
N VAL A 130 -11.31 -2.70 -12.74
CA VAL A 130 -11.53 -3.73 -13.76
C VAL A 130 -11.47 -5.11 -13.12
N SER A 131 -10.56 -5.30 -12.16
CA SER A 131 -10.42 -6.53 -11.40
C SER A 131 -10.35 -6.23 -9.91
N LEU A 132 -11.16 -6.94 -9.14
CA LEU A 132 -11.08 -6.99 -7.69
C LEU A 132 -10.96 -8.46 -7.28
N VAL A 133 -9.89 -8.79 -6.57
CA VAL A 133 -9.74 -10.09 -5.91
C VAL A 133 -9.94 -9.86 -4.42
N SER A 134 -10.97 -10.46 -3.83
CA SER A 134 -11.22 -10.44 -2.39
C SER A 134 -11.78 -11.80 -1.96
N VAL A 135 -11.22 -12.37 -0.88
CA VAL A 135 -11.62 -13.64 -0.24
C VAL A 135 -11.10 -13.69 1.19
#